data_AF-A0A4Y7TD50-F1
#
_entry.id   AF-A0A4Y7TD50-F1
#
_cell.length_a   1.000
_cell.length_b   1.000
_cell.length_c   1.000
_cell.angle_alpha   90.00
_cell.angle_beta   90.00
_cell.angle_gamma   90.00
#
_symmetry.space_group_name_H-M   'P 1'
#
loop_
_entity.id
_entity.type
_entity.pdbx_description
1 polymer ?
#
loop_
_entity_poly.entity_id
_entity_poly.type
_entity_poly.pdbx_seq_one_letter_code
_entity_poly.pdbx_strand_id
1 'polypeptide(L)'
;MFASSTQALLGARKALHVDSHRQRIDQRLAELQAEMRALKTCRNFLSSPMNLPPEILSHIFLLVYLDCQNQPPPYWGEQQRWIWIMHVCVHWRAVAFGCADLWTTPTFSHPALTEFQLSQAGQAPLTIEFTPSHHKGQKILDILREVLSQTDRLRSIDIERTYGQHPRLPRGLLEGCSGRAPHLEHVRVHDSSLAVRQGVELPPQFLAGGAPVLKSLELHGCRISTWNALFHLAPV
;
A
#
# COMPACT_ATOMS: atom_id res chain seq x y z
N MET A 1 3.48 -36.91 24.91
CA MET A 1 3.81 -38.08 24.07
C MET A 1 3.66 -37.65 22.60
N PHE A 2 4.68 -37.83 21.77
CA PHE A 2 4.57 -37.47 20.34
C PHE A 2 3.74 -38.50 19.58
N ALA A 3 3.08 -38.09 18.49
CA ALA A 3 2.38 -39.01 17.59
C ALA A 3 3.34 -40.06 17.02
N SER A 4 2.82 -41.27 16.77
CA SER A 4 3.60 -42.44 16.29
C SER A 4 4.48 -42.10 15.07
N SER A 5 3.98 -41.30 14.14
CA SER A 5 4.70 -40.84 12.94
C SER A 5 5.92 -39.97 13.26
N THR A 6 5.81 -39.10 14.28
CA THR A 6 6.92 -38.26 14.74
C THR A 6 7.97 -39.08 15.50
N GLN A 7 7.54 -40.07 16.28
CA GLN A 7 8.44 -40.99 16.96
C GLN A 7 9.23 -41.86 15.97
N ALA A 8 8.58 -42.36 14.92
CA ALA A 8 9.23 -43.14 13.87
C ALA A 8 10.30 -42.34 13.10
N LEU A 9 10.07 -41.05 12.85
CA LEU A 9 11.06 -40.16 12.21
C LEU A 9 12.26 -39.87 13.11
N LEU A 10 12.04 -39.67 14.42
CA LEU A 10 13.12 -39.46 15.37
C LEU A 10 14.00 -40.72 15.57
N GLY A 11 13.40 -41.91 15.47
CA GLY A 11 14.09 -43.19 15.54
C GLY A 11 14.92 -43.53 14.29
N ALA A 12 14.57 -42.98 13.11
CA ALA A 12 15.24 -43.27 11.85
C ALA A 12 16.51 -42.43 11.59
N ARG A 13 16.94 -41.62 12.56
CA ARG A 13 18.01 -40.62 12.47
C ARG A 13 19.38 -41.16 12.02
N LYS A 14 19.63 -42.47 12.13
CA LYS A 14 20.91 -43.12 11.73
C LYS A 14 20.81 -43.99 10.47
N ALA A 15 19.63 -44.16 9.87
CA ALA A 15 19.40 -45.21 8.86
C ALA A 15 19.08 -44.69 7.44
N LEU A 16 18.95 -43.37 7.23
CA LEU A 16 18.52 -42.78 5.95
C LEU A 16 19.55 -41.82 5.37
N HIS A 17 19.58 -41.72 4.05
CA HIS A 17 20.31 -40.68 3.31
C HIS A 17 19.86 -39.29 3.77
N VAL A 18 20.81 -38.39 4.06
CA VAL A 18 20.57 -37.10 4.75
C VAL A 18 19.44 -36.29 4.10
N ASP A 19 19.44 -36.18 2.76
CA ASP A 19 18.43 -35.41 2.04
C ASP A 19 17.02 -36.01 2.13
N SER A 20 16.90 -37.34 2.05
CA SER A 20 15.62 -38.04 2.18
C SER A 20 15.05 -37.91 3.60
N HIS A 21 15.92 -37.88 4.61
CA HIS A 21 15.51 -37.70 5.99
C HIS A 21 15.09 -36.24 6.25
N ARG A 22 15.78 -35.26 5.65
CA ARG A 22 15.43 -33.84 5.74
C ARG A 22 14.07 -33.57 5.12
N GLN A 23 13.82 -34.07 3.91
CA GLN A 23 12.53 -33.92 3.23
C GLN A 23 11.37 -34.52 4.05
N ARG A 24 11.56 -35.67 4.69
CA ARG A 24 10.56 -36.28 5.56
C ARG A 24 10.30 -35.48 6.84
N ILE A 25 11.33 -34.83 7.39
CA ILE A 25 11.18 -33.90 8.53
C ILE A 25 10.37 -32.67 8.08
N ASP A 26 10.73 -32.07 6.94
CA ASP A 26 10.06 -30.88 6.41
C ASP A 26 8.59 -31.17 6.09
N GLN A 27 8.29 -32.33 5.52
CA GLN A 27 6.92 -32.78 5.29
C GLN A 27 6.14 -32.90 6.62
N ARG A 28 6.73 -33.53 7.65
CA ARG A 28 6.05 -33.68 8.94
C ARG A 28 5.85 -32.34 9.64
N LEU A 29 6.81 -31.41 9.52
CA LEU A 29 6.67 -30.05 10.01
C LEU A 29 5.50 -29.34 9.33
N ALA A 30 5.38 -29.45 8.00
CA ALA A 30 4.28 -28.86 7.24
C ALA A 30 2.91 -29.43 7.66
N GLU A 31 2.81 -30.75 7.86
CA GLU A 31 1.60 -31.42 8.36
C GLU A 31 1.18 -30.89 9.74
N LEU A 32 2.12 -30.88 10.70
CA LEU A 32 1.84 -30.39 12.06
C LEU A 32 1.45 -28.91 12.07
N GLN A 33 2.08 -28.09 11.23
CA GLN A 33 1.70 -26.69 11.05
C GLN A 33 0.29 -26.55 10.45
N ALA A 34 -0.12 -27.45 9.54
CA ALA A 34 -1.48 -27.47 9.02
C ALA A 34 -2.50 -27.85 10.11
N GLU A 35 -2.23 -28.89 10.89
CA GLU A 35 -3.07 -29.30 12.03
C GLU A 35 -3.20 -28.18 13.07
N MET A 36 -2.09 -27.54 13.46
CA MET A 36 -2.10 -26.41 14.39
C MET A 36 -2.90 -25.22 13.85
N ARG A 37 -2.81 -24.93 12.54
CA ARG A 37 -3.61 -23.87 11.90
C ARG A 37 -5.11 -24.21 11.93
N ALA A 38 -5.48 -25.46 11.65
CA ALA A 38 -6.88 -25.92 11.71
C ALA A 38 -7.44 -25.81 13.14
N LEU A 39 -6.71 -26.27 14.15
CA LEU A 39 -7.14 -26.18 15.55
C LEU A 39 -7.25 -24.73 16.04
N LYS A 40 -6.29 -23.86 15.68
CA LYS A 40 -6.38 -22.42 15.97
C LYS A 40 -7.59 -21.78 15.30
N THR A 41 -7.90 -22.17 14.07
CA THR A 41 -9.07 -21.66 13.33
C THR A 41 -10.36 -22.09 14.02
N CYS A 42 -10.48 -23.37 14.40
CA CYS A 42 -11.62 -23.89 15.15
C CYS A 42 -11.78 -23.18 16.50
N ARG A 43 -10.71 -23.04 17.28
CA ARG A 43 -10.73 -22.31 18.55
C ARG A 43 -11.15 -20.85 18.37
N ASN A 44 -10.64 -20.17 17.35
CA ASN A 44 -10.99 -18.78 17.10
C ASN A 44 -12.47 -18.67 16.71
N PHE A 45 -13.05 -19.63 15.98
CA PHE A 45 -14.48 -19.63 15.63
C PHE A 45 -15.39 -19.71 16.86
N LEU A 46 -14.90 -20.28 17.96
CA LEU A 46 -15.59 -20.32 19.25
C LEU A 46 -15.49 -18.98 20.04
N SER A 47 -14.72 -18.01 19.56
CA SER A 47 -14.59 -16.69 20.19
C SER A 47 -15.54 -15.67 19.56
N SER A 48 -16.22 -14.89 20.40
CA SER A 48 -17.20 -13.84 20.01
C SER A 48 -16.78 -12.92 18.84
N PRO A 49 -15.52 -12.43 18.72
CA PRO A 49 -15.10 -11.57 17.62
C PRO A 49 -15.06 -12.24 16.24
N MET A 50 -15.15 -13.57 16.17
CA MET A 50 -15.14 -14.33 14.90
C MET A 50 -16.55 -14.59 14.34
N ASN A 51 -17.60 -14.20 15.06
CA ASN A 51 -18.98 -14.30 14.59
C ASN A 51 -19.50 -12.98 14.00
N LEU A 52 -18.66 -11.94 13.94
CA LEU A 52 -19.03 -10.70 13.30
C LEU A 52 -19.12 -10.89 11.79
N PRO A 53 -20.17 -10.37 11.14
CA PRO A 53 -20.24 -10.34 9.69
C PRO A 53 -19.00 -9.63 9.09
N PRO A 54 -18.51 -10.06 7.91
CA PRO A 54 -17.40 -9.42 7.23
C PRO A 54 -17.53 -7.91 7.11
N GLU A 55 -18.74 -7.38 6.90
CA GLU A 55 -19.03 -5.95 6.77
C GLU A 55 -18.71 -5.18 8.06
N ILE A 56 -19.06 -5.76 9.21
CA ILE A 56 -18.79 -5.15 10.52
C ILE A 56 -17.30 -5.20 10.82
N LEU A 57 -16.64 -6.32 10.49
CA LEU A 57 -15.18 -6.44 10.61
C LEU A 57 -14.46 -5.43 9.71
N SER A 58 -14.87 -5.30 8.44
CA SER A 58 -14.33 -4.28 7.53
C SER A 58 -14.51 -2.87 8.08
N HIS A 59 -15.67 -2.55 8.65
CA HIS A 59 -15.89 -1.26 9.29
C HIS A 59 -14.94 -1.03 10.48
N ILE A 60 -14.77 -2.03 11.35
CA ILE A 60 -13.81 -1.96 12.46
C ILE A 60 -12.38 -1.77 11.94
N PHE A 61 -12.00 -2.48 10.88
CA PHE A 61 -10.67 -2.37 10.28
C PHE A 61 -10.41 -0.98 9.73
N LEU A 62 -11.42 -0.36 9.10
CA LEU A 62 -11.32 1.03 8.63
C LEU A 62 -11.16 2.01 9.79
N LEU A 63 -11.86 1.80 10.91
CA LEU A 63 -11.67 2.63 12.11
C LEU A 63 -10.24 2.50 12.67
N VAL A 64 -9.71 1.27 12.73
CA VAL A 64 -8.31 1.03 13.16
C VAL A 64 -7.32 1.66 12.19
N TYR A 65 -7.57 1.56 10.88
CA TYR A 65 -6.77 2.20 9.84
C TYR A 65 -6.73 3.72 10.03
N LEU A 66 -7.89 4.36 10.17
CA LEU A 66 -8.00 5.80 10.39
C LEU A 66 -7.31 6.26 11.68
N ASP A 67 -7.48 5.51 12.77
CA ASP A 67 -6.78 5.80 14.02
C ASP A 67 -5.26 5.74 13.83
N CYS A 68 -4.74 4.71 13.15
CA CYS A 68 -3.31 4.59 12.86
C CYS A 68 -2.77 5.77 12.04
N GLN A 69 -3.55 6.33 11.12
CA GLN A 69 -3.15 7.46 10.28
C GLN A 69 -3.15 8.80 11.04
N ASN A 70 -3.99 8.95 12.06
CA ASN A 70 -4.07 10.17 12.87
C ASN A 70 -2.99 10.26 13.95
N GLN A 71 -2.31 9.15 14.25
CA GLN A 71 -1.22 9.13 15.22
C GLN A 71 0.09 9.61 14.57
N PRO A 72 0.93 10.40 15.27
CA PRO A 72 2.23 10.78 14.74
C PRO A 72 3.02 9.52 14.40
N PRO A 73 3.69 9.47 13.23
CA PRO A 73 4.47 8.30 12.85
C PRO A 73 5.50 8.02 13.94
N PRO A 74 5.63 6.78 14.42
CA PRO A 74 6.72 6.44 15.33
C PRO A 74 8.03 6.82 14.62
N TYR A 75 9.05 7.19 15.41
CA TYR A 75 10.35 7.65 14.92
C TYR A 75 10.99 6.73 13.85
N TRP A 76 10.51 5.48 13.72
CA TRP A 76 10.89 4.52 12.69
C TRP A 76 9.70 4.07 11.84
N GLY A 77 9.45 4.75 10.71
CA GLY A 77 9.04 4.15 9.42
C GLY A 77 7.84 3.18 9.30
N GLU A 78 7.10 2.90 10.37
CA GLU A 78 5.99 1.94 10.37
C GLU A 78 4.69 2.60 9.88
N GLN A 79 4.65 2.96 8.60
CA GLN A 79 3.46 3.53 7.94
C GLN A 79 2.28 2.54 7.82
N GLN A 80 2.38 1.33 8.39
CA GLN A 80 1.39 0.27 8.21
C GLN A 80 1.06 -0.48 9.50
N ARG A 81 0.99 0.22 10.64
CA ARG A 81 0.64 -0.40 11.92
C ARG A 81 -0.65 -1.22 11.79
N TRP A 82 -1.67 -0.68 11.13
CA TRP A 82 -2.96 -1.34 10.90
C TRP A 82 -2.86 -2.76 10.34
N ILE A 83 -1.77 -3.15 9.66
CA ILE A 83 -1.56 -4.52 9.15
C ILE A 83 -1.61 -5.57 10.27
N TRP A 84 -1.35 -5.20 11.53
CA TRP A 84 -1.45 -6.12 12.67
C TRP A 84 -2.81 -6.83 12.76
N ILE A 85 -3.90 -6.20 12.27
CA ILE A 85 -5.24 -6.82 12.23
C ILE A 85 -5.25 -8.10 11.39
N MET A 86 -4.44 -8.17 10.33
CA MET A 86 -4.29 -9.35 9.47
C MET A 86 -3.46 -10.47 10.11
N HIS A 87 -2.82 -10.21 11.25
CA HIS A 87 -2.08 -11.23 12.01
C HIS A 87 -2.93 -11.91 13.08
N VAL A 88 -4.13 -11.39 13.40
CA VAL A 88 -5.02 -11.93 14.44
C VAL A 88 -5.46 -13.36 14.10
N CYS A 89 -6.06 -13.57 12.93
CA CYS A 89 -6.47 -14.88 12.46
C CYS A 89 -6.61 -14.94 10.93
N VAL A 90 -6.81 -16.15 10.39
CA VAL A 90 -7.02 -16.37 8.95
C VAL A 90 -8.28 -15.68 8.45
N HIS A 91 -9.36 -15.66 9.24
CA HIS A 91 -10.61 -15.01 8.88
C HIS A 91 -10.46 -13.49 8.76
N TRP A 92 -9.86 -12.84 9.75
CA TRP A 92 -9.61 -11.39 9.71
C TRP A 92 -8.72 -11.00 8.54
N ARG A 93 -7.68 -11.80 8.26
CA ARG A 93 -6.85 -11.62 7.06
C ARG A 93 -7.67 -11.69 5.77
N ALA A 94 -8.54 -12.70 5.64
CA ALA A 94 -9.38 -12.86 4.46
C ALA A 94 -10.35 -11.68 4.29
N VAL A 95 -10.97 -11.22 5.37
CA VAL A 95 -11.87 -10.05 5.35
C VAL A 95 -11.10 -8.76 5.01
N ALA A 96 -9.90 -8.57 5.56
CA ALA A 96 -9.07 -7.40 5.25
C ALA A 96 -8.63 -7.37 3.79
N PHE A 97 -8.25 -8.52 3.20
CA PHE A 97 -7.97 -8.61 1.76
C PHE A 97 -9.19 -8.29 0.90
N GLY A 98 -10.40 -8.69 1.33
CA GLY A 98 -11.64 -8.36 0.63
C GLY A 98 -12.11 -6.90 0.78
N CYS A 99 -11.50 -6.11 1.66
CA CYS A 99 -11.90 -4.73 1.94
C CYS A 99 -11.02 -3.75 1.15
N ALA A 100 -11.44 -3.40 -0.07
CA ALA A 100 -10.69 -2.54 -1.00
C ALA A 100 -10.27 -1.18 -0.38
N ASP A 101 -11.12 -0.60 0.46
CA ASP A 101 -10.90 0.70 1.11
C ASP A 101 -9.66 0.73 2.04
N LEU A 102 -9.21 -0.43 2.54
CA LEU A 102 -7.96 -0.50 3.33
C LEU A 102 -6.70 -0.33 2.46
N TRP A 103 -6.84 -0.51 1.14
CA TRP A 103 -5.73 -0.58 0.20
C TRP A 103 -5.66 0.64 -0.72
N THR A 104 -6.57 1.61 -0.57
CA THR A 104 -6.64 2.82 -1.40
C THR A 104 -5.46 3.76 -1.21
N THR A 105 -4.66 3.59 -0.16
CA THR A 105 -3.45 4.38 0.12
C THR A 105 -2.21 3.48 0.02
N PRO A 106 -1.74 3.19 -1.22
CA PRO A 106 -0.61 2.30 -1.42
C PRO A 106 0.67 2.91 -0.86
N THR A 107 1.51 2.06 -0.26
CA THR A 107 2.84 2.47 0.20
C THR A 107 3.85 2.28 -0.92
N PHE A 108 4.65 3.31 -1.16
CA PHE A 108 5.71 3.29 -2.18
C PHE A 108 7.07 2.90 -1.57
N SER A 109 7.08 1.86 -0.73
CA SER A 109 8.27 1.38 -0.03
C SER A 109 8.96 0.22 -0.76
N HIS A 110 8.18 -0.73 -1.30
CA HIS A 110 8.68 -1.90 -2.00
C HIS A 110 7.77 -2.28 -3.19
N PRO A 111 8.32 -2.48 -4.41
CA PRO A 111 7.50 -2.66 -5.62
C PRO A 111 6.44 -3.75 -5.52
N ALA A 112 6.79 -4.95 -5.04
CA ALA A 112 5.84 -6.06 -4.96
C ALA A 112 4.71 -5.80 -3.94
N LEU A 113 5.01 -5.06 -2.88
CA LEU A 113 4.00 -4.65 -1.90
C LEU A 113 3.08 -3.59 -2.50
N THR A 114 3.65 -2.57 -3.16
CA THR A 114 2.86 -1.52 -3.84
C THR A 114 1.93 -2.13 -4.88
N GLU A 115 2.43 -3.00 -5.76
CA GLU A 115 1.66 -3.74 -6.76
C GLU A 115 0.54 -4.57 -6.12
N PHE A 116 0.84 -5.27 -5.01
CA PHE A 116 -0.16 -6.01 -4.25
C PHE A 116 -1.27 -5.10 -3.73
N GLN A 117 -0.93 -3.99 -3.06
CA GLN A 117 -1.93 -3.06 -2.52
C GLN A 117 -2.81 -2.47 -3.64
N LEU A 118 -2.20 -2.06 -4.76
CA LEU A 118 -2.92 -1.58 -5.93
C LEU A 118 -3.89 -2.64 -6.49
N SER A 119 -3.48 -3.91 -6.50
CA SER A 119 -4.36 -5.01 -6.93
C SER A 119 -5.56 -5.20 -6.00
N GLN A 120 -5.37 -5.04 -4.68
CA GLN A 120 -6.44 -5.18 -3.70
C GLN A 120 -7.39 -3.99 -3.69
N ALA A 121 -6.88 -2.78 -3.98
CA ALA A 121 -7.71 -1.58 -4.13
C ALA A 121 -8.66 -1.67 -5.34
N GLY A 122 -8.36 -2.52 -6.33
CA GLY A 122 -9.22 -2.73 -7.49
C GLY A 122 -9.42 -1.45 -8.30
N GLN A 123 -10.64 -0.93 -8.35
CA GLN A 123 -11.01 0.34 -9.00
C GLN A 123 -11.39 1.44 -7.99
N ALA A 124 -11.17 1.21 -6.70
CA ALA A 124 -11.47 2.20 -5.67
C ALA A 124 -10.61 3.48 -5.86
N PRO A 125 -11.13 4.66 -5.50
CA PRO A 125 -10.38 5.91 -5.60
C PRO A 125 -9.15 5.92 -4.67
N LEU A 126 -7.99 6.25 -5.21
CA LEU A 126 -6.68 6.17 -4.57
C LEU A 126 -6.22 7.48 -3.94
N THR A 127 -5.58 7.38 -2.77
CA THR A 127 -4.83 8.45 -2.12
C THR A 127 -3.34 8.16 -2.27
N ILE A 128 -2.63 9.04 -2.97
CA ILE A 128 -1.21 8.88 -3.28
C ILE A 128 -0.40 9.78 -2.35
N GLU A 129 0.39 9.17 -1.48
CA GLU A 129 1.33 9.89 -0.61
C GLU A 129 2.76 9.46 -0.97
N PHE A 130 3.59 10.41 -1.41
CA PHE A 130 4.93 10.10 -1.90
C PHE A 130 5.98 11.11 -1.46
N THR A 131 6.89 10.63 -0.61
CA THR A 131 8.15 11.32 -0.28
C THR A 131 9.32 10.61 -0.95
N PRO A 132 10.15 11.27 -1.79
CA PRO A 132 11.34 10.66 -2.39
C PRO A 132 12.33 10.19 -1.32
N SER A 133 13.08 9.12 -1.56
CA SER A 133 14.20 8.72 -0.70
C SER A 133 15.24 7.91 -1.47
N HIS A 134 16.49 7.86 -1.00
CA HIS A 134 17.57 7.12 -1.67
C HIS A 134 17.31 5.61 -1.77
N HIS A 135 16.47 5.06 -0.92
CA HIS A 135 16.13 3.64 -0.90
C HIS A 135 15.05 3.28 -1.92
N LYS A 136 14.36 4.28 -2.49
CA LYS A 136 13.35 4.06 -3.54
C LYS A 136 14.04 3.96 -4.89
N GLY A 137 14.04 2.74 -5.45
CA GLY A 137 14.60 2.47 -6.79
C GLY A 137 13.69 2.93 -7.93
N GLN A 138 14.21 2.89 -9.16
CA GLN A 138 13.50 3.31 -10.37
C GLN A 138 12.14 2.61 -10.55
N LYS A 139 12.04 1.32 -10.20
CA LYS A 139 10.79 0.56 -10.30
C LYS A 139 9.64 1.18 -9.48
N ILE A 140 9.91 1.72 -8.29
CA ILE A 140 8.88 2.42 -7.50
C ILE A 140 8.40 3.69 -8.21
N LEU A 141 9.32 4.43 -8.83
CA LEU A 141 9.00 5.64 -9.57
C LEU A 141 8.18 5.34 -10.83
N ASP A 142 8.45 4.21 -11.48
CA ASP A 142 7.68 3.77 -12.64
C ASP A 142 6.25 3.36 -12.26
N ILE A 143 6.08 2.61 -11.15
CA ILE A 143 4.76 2.30 -10.58
C ILE A 143 4.03 3.59 -10.21
N LEU A 144 4.69 4.52 -9.53
CA LEU A 144 4.11 5.81 -9.17
C LEU A 144 3.63 6.57 -10.42
N ARG A 145 4.45 6.64 -11.48
CA ARG A 145 4.08 7.29 -12.74
C ARG A 145 2.86 6.63 -13.38
N GLU A 146 2.81 5.29 -13.38
CA GLU A 146 1.67 4.54 -13.89
C GLU A 146 0.39 4.83 -13.10
N VAL A 147 0.45 4.82 -11.77
CA VAL A 147 -0.70 5.12 -10.91
C VAL A 147 -1.17 6.57 -11.11
N LEU A 148 -0.25 7.52 -11.21
CA LEU A 148 -0.58 8.93 -11.46
C LEU A 148 -1.22 9.15 -12.85
N SER A 149 -0.97 8.26 -13.82
CA SER A 149 -1.65 8.31 -15.12
C SER A 149 -3.11 7.86 -15.08
N GLN A 150 -3.53 7.14 -14.03
CA GLN A 150 -4.91 6.68 -13.82
C GLN A 150 -5.76 7.77 -13.17
N THR A 151 -5.86 8.92 -13.84
CA THR A 151 -6.50 10.15 -13.30
C THR A 151 -7.94 9.94 -12.83
N ASP A 152 -8.68 9.02 -13.44
CA ASP A 152 -10.06 8.69 -13.09
C ASP A 152 -10.18 8.10 -11.68
N ARG A 153 -9.12 7.45 -11.20
CA ARG A 153 -9.07 6.81 -9.89
C ARG A 153 -8.45 7.71 -8.82
N LEU A 154 -7.86 8.85 -9.14
CA LEU A 154 -7.16 9.65 -8.13
C LEU A 154 -8.16 10.42 -7.26
N ARG A 155 -8.05 10.26 -5.93
CA ARG A 155 -8.79 11.02 -4.92
C ARG A 155 -7.93 12.10 -4.28
N SER A 156 -6.70 11.77 -3.95
CA SER A 156 -5.76 12.70 -3.33
C SER A 156 -4.35 12.43 -3.83
N ILE A 157 -3.59 13.49 -4.07
CA ILE A 157 -2.18 13.42 -4.47
C ILE A 157 -1.41 14.31 -3.50
N ASP A 158 -0.48 13.74 -2.75
CA ASP A 158 0.48 14.45 -1.91
C ASP A 158 1.90 13.98 -2.27
N ILE A 159 2.64 14.85 -2.94
CA ILE A 159 4.03 14.61 -3.30
C ILE A 159 4.88 15.65 -2.58
N GLU A 160 5.62 15.22 -1.56
CA GLU A 160 6.45 16.09 -0.76
C GLU A 160 7.94 15.76 -0.96
N ARG A 161 8.70 16.75 -1.44
CA ARG A 161 10.16 16.73 -1.42
C ARG A 161 10.68 17.77 -0.43
N THR A 162 11.01 17.29 0.77
CA THR A 162 11.63 18.09 1.82
C THR A 162 13.13 18.31 1.55
N TYR A 163 13.66 19.41 2.08
CA TYR A 163 15.07 19.82 1.95
C TYR A 163 16.04 18.73 2.39
N GLY A 164 17.13 18.53 1.64
CA GLY A 164 18.22 17.64 2.04
C GLY A 164 18.70 16.71 0.92
N GLN A 165 19.16 15.51 1.29
CA GLN A 165 19.81 14.57 0.37
C GLN A 165 18.83 13.85 -0.58
N HIS A 166 17.51 14.00 -0.42
CA HIS A 166 16.53 13.26 -1.21
C HIS A 166 16.75 13.41 -2.73
N PRO A 167 16.71 12.30 -3.50
CA PRO A 167 16.96 12.33 -4.93
C PRO A 167 15.94 13.20 -5.66
N ARG A 168 16.32 13.71 -6.82
CA ARG A 168 15.39 14.43 -7.70
C ARG A 168 14.24 13.53 -8.10
N LEU A 169 13.04 14.10 -8.15
CA LEU A 169 11.91 13.45 -8.80
C LEU A 169 12.21 13.32 -10.30
N PRO A 170 11.83 12.20 -10.93
CA PRO A 170 12.04 12.02 -12.35
C PRO A 170 11.28 13.08 -13.14
N ARG A 171 11.87 13.55 -14.24
CA ARG A 171 11.14 14.39 -15.20
C ARG A 171 9.95 13.62 -15.74
N GLY A 172 8.86 14.34 -15.99
CA GLY A 172 7.63 13.74 -16.51
C GLY A 172 6.89 12.85 -15.53
N LEU A 173 7.14 12.94 -14.22
CA LEU A 173 6.39 12.15 -13.23
C LEU A 173 4.87 12.38 -13.34
N LEU A 174 4.48 13.62 -13.62
CA LEU A 174 3.09 14.04 -13.76
C LEU A 174 2.62 14.08 -15.21
N GLU A 175 3.44 13.71 -16.21
CA GLU A 175 3.06 13.82 -17.64
C GLU A 175 1.78 13.03 -17.98
N GLY A 176 1.56 11.89 -17.32
CA GLY A 176 0.35 11.09 -17.49
C GLY A 176 -0.93 11.71 -16.89
N CYS A 177 -0.81 12.74 -16.07
CA CYS A 177 -1.95 13.36 -15.35
C CYS A 177 -2.76 14.31 -16.25
N SER A 178 -3.21 13.87 -17.43
CA SER A 178 -3.92 14.73 -18.40
C SER A 178 -5.42 14.41 -18.56
N GLY A 179 -5.88 13.28 -18.01
CA GLY A 179 -7.26 12.83 -18.12
C GLY A 179 -8.25 13.55 -17.19
N ARG A 180 -9.50 13.09 -17.22
CA ARG A 180 -10.56 13.55 -16.31
C ARG A 180 -10.34 12.95 -14.93
N ALA A 181 -10.45 13.77 -13.90
CA ALA A 181 -10.26 13.38 -12.51
C ALA A 181 -11.55 13.59 -11.68
N PRO A 182 -12.55 12.71 -11.83
CA PRO A 182 -13.90 12.90 -11.27
C PRO A 182 -13.95 12.75 -9.75
N HIS A 183 -12.94 12.13 -9.14
CA HIS A 183 -12.86 11.87 -7.70
C HIS A 183 -11.79 12.69 -6.97
N LEU A 184 -11.03 13.52 -7.70
CA LEU A 184 -9.86 14.21 -7.16
C LEU A 184 -10.27 15.39 -6.29
N GLU A 185 -10.00 15.30 -5.00
CA GLU A 185 -10.37 16.28 -3.97
C GLU A 185 -9.17 17.13 -3.54
N HIS A 186 -7.97 16.57 -3.49
CA HIS A 186 -6.78 17.24 -2.96
C HIS A 186 -5.56 17.00 -3.84
N VAL A 187 -4.84 18.07 -4.16
CA VAL A 187 -3.53 17.99 -4.83
C VAL A 187 -2.55 18.87 -4.07
N ARG A 188 -1.52 18.25 -3.51
CA ARG A 188 -0.36 18.91 -2.90
C ARG A 188 0.90 18.41 -3.61
N VAL A 189 1.62 19.34 -4.23
CA VAL A 189 2.97 19.10 -4.74
C VAL A 189 3.88 20.11 -4.10
N HIS A 190 4.66 19.65 -3.13
CA HIS A 190 5.56 20.49 -2.37
C HIS A 190 7.00 20.15 -2.69
N ASP A 191 7.71 21.07 -3.33
CA ASP A 191 9.12 20.96 -3.61
C ASP A 191 9.88 22.10 -2.94
N SER A 192 10.56 21.77 -1.85
CA SER A 192 11.33 22.76 -1.09
C SER A 192 12.74 23.00 -1.64
N SER A 193 13.10 22.42 -2.79
CA SER A 193 14.46 22.58 -3.35
C SER A 193 14.78 24.03 -3.72
N LEU A 194 15.93 24.49 -3.24
CA LEU A 194 16.45 25.84 -3.47
C LEU A 194 16.92 26.09 -4.91
N ALA A 195 17.05 25.04 -5.72
CA ALA A 195 17.52 25.14 -7.09
C ALA A 195 16.33 25.23 -8.06
N VAL A 196 16.01 26.45 -8.52
CA VAL A 196 14.90 26.78 -9.45
C VAL A 196 14.84 25.89 -10.72
N ARG A 197 15.96 25.29 -11.13
CA ARG A 197 16.04 24.37 -12.29
C ARG A 197 15.66 22.91 -12.00
N GLN A 198 15.33 22.58 -10.75
CA GLN A 198 15.10 21.20 -10.29
C GLN A 198 13.70 20.95 -9.73
N GLY A 199 12.81 21.95 -9.82
CA GLY A 199 11.41 21.82 -9.41
C GLY A 199 10.66 20.75 -10.19
N VAL A 200 9.62 20.18 -9.58
CA VAL A 200 8.67 19.29 -10.28
C VAL A 200 8.00 20.07 -11.42
N GLU A 201 8.03 19.51 -12.63
CA GLU A 201 7.39 20.12 -13.80
C GLU A 201 5.96 19.61 -13.92
N LEU A 202 5.00 20.55 -13.95
CA LEU A 202 3.62 20.25 -14.27
C LEU A 202 3.46 20.19 -15.79
N PRO A 203 2.78 19.16 -16.33
CA PRO A 203 2.56 19.09 -17.76
C PRO A 203 1.62 20.21 -18.23
N PRO A 204 1.72 20.64 -19.50
CA PRO A 204 0.85 21.67 -20.07
C PRO A 204 -0.65 21.33 -20.03
N GLN A 205 -0.98 20.04 -20.04
CA GLN A 205 -2.34 19.51 -20.02
C GLN A 205 -2.72 18.91 -18.65
N PHE A 206 -2.06 19.35 -17.57
CA PHE A 206 -2.32 18.84 -16.23
C PHE A 206 -3.81 18.94 -15.89
N LEU A 207 -4.46 17.79 -15.71
CA LEU A 207 -5.88 17.65 -15.40
C LEU A 207 -6.80 18.41 -16.38
N ALA A 208 -6.38 18.53 -17.65
CA ALA A 208 -7.15 19.21 -18.69
C ALA A 208 -8.55 18.59 -18.93
N GLY A 209 -8.72 17.30 -18.60
CA GLY A 209 -10.03 16.64 -18.60
C GLY A 209 -10.99 17.09 -17.49
N GLY A 210 -10.54 17.96 -16.58
CA GLY A 210 -11.32 18.55 -15.50
C GLY A 210 -11.29 17.74 -14.19
N ALA A 211 -11.29 18.47 -13.07
CA ALA A 211 -11.36 17.93 -11.71
C ALA A 211 -12.52 18.59 -10.93
N PRO A 212 -13.78 18.16 -11.15
CA PRO A 212 -14.97 18.89 -10.72
C PRO A 212 -15.18 18.95 -9.20
N VAL A 213 -14.57 18.03 -8.45
CA VAL A 213 -14.71 17.92 -6.99
C VAL A 213 -13.45 18.36 -6.24
N LEU A 214 -12.52 19.04 -6.93
CA LEU A 214 -11.28 19.51 -6.33
C LEU A 214 -11.56 20.57 -5.26
N LYS A 215 -11.08 20.30 -4.04
CA LYS A 215 -11.27 21.15 -2.85
C LYS A 215 -10.01 21.93 -2.48
N SER A 216 -8.82 21.36 -2.71
CA SER A 216 -7.54 22.00 -2.40
C SER A 216 -6.49 21.75 -3.49
N LEU A 217 -5.77 22.81 -3.87
CA LEU A 217 -4.63 22.77 -4.77
C LEU A 217 -3.47 23.57 -4.15
N GLU A 218 -2.39 22.87 -3.81
CA GLU A 218 -1.19 23.43 -3.20
C GLU A 218 0.02 23.08 -4.07
N LEU A 219 0.63 24.08 -4.71
CA LEU A 219 1.81 23.91 -5.57
C LEU A 219 2.94 24.79 -5.04
N HIS A 220 3.98 24.17 -4.49
CA HIS A 220 5.16 24.85 -3.96
C HIS A 220 6.41 24.39 -4.70
N GLY A 221 7.25 25.33 -5.15
CA GLY A 221 8.50 25.03 -5.88
C GLY A 221 8.29 24.31 -7.22
N CYS A 222 7.06 24.32 -7.74
CA CYS A 222 6.69 23.68 -8.98
C CYS A 222 6.99 24.59 -10.20
N ARG A 223 7.38 23.97 -11.31
CA ARG A 223 7.52 24.64 -12.61
C ARG A 223 6.25 24.44 -13.42
N ILE A 224 5.58 25.53 -13.73
CA ILE A 224 4.38 25.55 -14.57
C ILE A 224 4.80 26.02 -15.96
N SER A 225 4.76 25.12 -16.93
CA SER A 225 5.21 25.41 -18.31
C SER A 225 4.24 26.35 -19.04
N THR A 226 2.95 26.27 -18.69
CA THR A 226 1.87 27.15 -19.19
C THR A 226 0.80 27.31 -18.13
N TRP A 227 0.45 28.56 -17.78
CA TRP A 227 -0.60 28.85 -16.79
C TRP A 227 -1.98 28.32 -17.21
N ASN A 228 -2.22 28.17 -18.52
CA ASN A 228 -3.41 27.54 -19.12
C ASN A 228 -3.74 26.16 -18.52
N ALA A 229 -2.72 25.42 -18.06
CA ALA A 229 -2.88 24.11 -17.44
C ALA A 229 -3.81 24.13 -16.20
N LEU A 230 -3.89 25.26 -15.48
CA LEU A 230 -4.66 25.35 -14.23
C LEU A 230 -6.07 25.92 -14.41
N PHE A 231 -6.39 26.51 -15.56
CA PHE A 231 -7.70 27.14 -15.77
C PHE A 231 -8.86 26.14 -15.89
N HIS A 232 -8.56 24.87 -16.21
CA HIS A 232 -9.55 23.79 -16.28
C HIS A 232 -9.93 23.21 -14.89
N LEU A 233 -9.28 23.68 -13.82
CA LEU A 233 -9.51 23.26 -12.45
C LEU A 233 -10.53 24.12 -11.70
N ALA A 234 -10.94 25.25 -12.28
CA ALA A 234 -11.99 26.08 -11.71
C ALA A 234 -13.36 25.41 -11.96
N PRO A 235 -14.19 25.22 -10.93
CA PRO A 235 -15.57 24.80 -11.15
C PRO A 235 -16.32 25.92 -11.89
N VAL A 236 -17.00 25.54 -12.97
CA VAL A 236 -18.09 26.35 -13.56
C VAL A 236 -19.31 26.27 -12.65
#